data_AF-A0A6J1PBX3-F1
#
_entry.id   AF-A0A6J1PBX3-F1
#
_cell.length_a   1.000
_cell.length_b   1.000
_cell.length_c   1.000
_cell.angle_alpha   90.00
_cell.angle_beta   90.00
_cell.angle_gamma   90.00
#
_symmetry.space_group_name_H-M   'P 1'
#
loop_
_entity.id
_entity.type
_entity.pdbx_description
1 polymer ?
#
loop_
_entity_poly.entity_id
_entity_poly.type
_entity_poly.pdbx_seq_one_letter_code
_entity_poly.pdbx_strand_id
1 'polypeptide(L)'
;MSLEPIGADLQKKIDKMPRIRPSNQPPKVWKLVEKTDKNGKPMKFTIQEIPEDRYEDAVQHMCTYFLADEPTCHCLNAKDDPVFVRDASTIWRLLLAEGISIAAFTDNPNGGKPIIAGMNALGIGSKSEKDSISGYEVSSIKFCKFDYSVRVHSLRASFILSVIYI
;
A
#
# COMPACT_ATOMS: atom_id res chain seq x y z
N MET A 1 -15.29 -2.27 -7.13
CA MET A 1 -15.56 -3.02 -5.90
C MET A 1 -15.46 -2.03 -4.75
N SER A 2 -16.53 -1.83 -3.98
CA SER A 2 -16.48 -1.00 -2.77
C SER A 2 -15.88 -1.83 -1.64
N LEU A 3 -14.89 -1.28 -0.94
CA LEU A 3 -14.32 -1.94 0.24
C LEU A 3 -15.34 -1.95 1.38
N GLU A 4 -15.32 -2.99 2.18
CA GLU A 4 -16.15 -3.05 3.38
C GLU A 4 -15.72 -1.96 4.39
N PRO A 5 -16.68 -1.38 5.14
CA PRO A 5 -16.37 -0.44 6.22
C PRO A 5 -15.46 -1.06 7.28
N ILE A 6 -14.62 -0.24 7.91
CA ILE A 6 -13.76 -0.67 9.01
C ILE A 6 -14.63 -1.00 10.22
N GLY A 7 -14.66 -2.28 10.61
CA GLY A 7 -15.33 -2.72 11.84
C GLY A 7 -14.56 -2.33 13.11
N ALA A 8 -15.26 -2.27 14.25
CA ALA A 8 -14.68 -1.84 15.53
C ALA A 8 -13.48 -2.68 16.01
N ASP A 9 -13.48 -4.00 15.75
CA ASP A 9 -12.34 -4.87 16.08
C ASP A 9 -11.09 -4.52 15.27
N LEU A 10 -11.26 -4.26 13.97
CA LEU A 10 -10.16 -3.86 13.11
C LEU A 10 -9.63 -2.48 13.51
N GLN A 11 -10.52 -1.53 13.83
CA GLN A 11 -10.09 -0.23 14.32
C GLN A 11 -9.23 -0.37 15.59
N LYS A 12 -9.67 -1.19 16.55
CA LYS A 12 -8.90 -1.45 17.78
C LYS A 12 -7.52 -2.08 17.51
N LYS A 13 -7.39 -2.87 16.44
CA LYS A 13 -6.10 -3.43 16.01
C LYS A 13 -5.22 -2.35 15.38
N ILE A 14 -5.78 -1.53 14.49
CA ILE A 14 -5.09 -0.38 13.87
C ILE A 14 -4.55 0.56 14.95
N ASP A 15 -5.36 0.88 15.96
CA ASP A 15 -4.97 1.78 17.07
C ASP A 15 -3.84 1.21 17.93
N LYS A 16 -3.64 -0.12 17.90
CA LYS A 16 -2.57 -0.82 18.62
C LYS A 16 -1.31 -1.03 17.77
N MET A 17 -1.35 -0.75 16.47
CA MET A 17 -0.19 -0.93 15.61
C MET A 17 0.95 0.00 16.06
N PRO A 18 2.20 -0.49 16.10
CA PRO A 18 3.34 0.32 16.47
C PRO A 18 3.50 1.43 15.44
N ARG A 19 3.26 2.66 15.89
CA ARG A 19 3.40 3.82 15.04
C ARG A 19 4.86 4.23 14.94
N ILE A 20 5.51 3.83 13.85
CA ILE A 20 6.93 4.09 13.62
C ILE A 20 7.17 5.57 13.31
N ARG A 21 6.29 6.18 12.52
CA ARG A 21 6.32 7.62 12.27
C ARG A 21 5.37 8.38 13.21
N PRO A 22 5.85 9.38 13.97
CA PRO A 22 4.99 10.25 14.78
C PRO A 22 3.90 10.97 13.97
N SER A 23 2.67 11.00 14.48
CA SER A 23 1.51 11.64 13.81
C SER A 23 1.59 13.16 13.71
N ASN A 24 2.37 13.79 14.61
CA ASN A 24 2.50 15.24 14.69
C ASN A 24 3.43 15.84 13.62
N GLN A 25 4.08 15.02 12.81
CA GLN A 25 4.95 15.48 11.73
C GLN A 25 4.22 15.42 10.39
N PRO A 26 4.41 16.39 9.49
CA PRO A 26 3.85 16.30 8.14
C PRO A 26 4.48 15.14 7.35
N PRO A 27 3.77 14.55 6.37
CA PRO A 27 4.31 13.50 5.52
C PRO A 27 5.60 13.93 4.83
N LYS A 28 6.65 13.12 4.98
CA LYS A 28 7.93 13.42 4.39
C LYS A 28 7.90 13.22 2.88
N VAL A 29 8.32 14.25 2.15
CA VAL A 29 8.64 14.16 0.73
C VAL A 29 10.06 13.62 0.57
N TRP A 30 10.19 12.49 -0.11
CA TRP A 30 11.48 11.83 -0.32
C TRP A 30 12.12 12.24 -1.64
N LYS A 31 11.32 12.41 -2.70
CA LYS A 31 11.85 12.72 -4.04
C LYS A 31 10.79 13.36 -4.93
N LEU A 32 11.21 14.32 -5.75
CA LEU A 32 10.45 14.79 -6.91
C LEU A 32 11.03 14.15 -8.16
N VAL A 33 10.16 13.67 -9.03
CA VAL A 33 10.53 13.01 -10.29
C VAL A 33 9.76 13.66 -11.42
N GLU A 34 10.47 14.07 -12.46
CA GLU A 34 9.86 14.52 -13.70
C GLU A 34 10.10 13.45 -14.77
N LYS A 35 9.04 13.07 -15.49
CA LYS A 35 9.09 12.13 -16.62
C LYS A 35 8.29 12.71 -17.77
N THR A 36 8.54 12.20 -18.96
CA THR A 36 7.72 12.50 -20.13
C THR A 36 6.78 11.34 -20.38
N ASP A 37 5.49 11.62 -20.60
CA ASP A 37 4.53 10.60 -21.00
C ASP A 37 4.78 10.11 -22.44
N LYS A 38 4.02 9.10 -22.87
CA LYS A 38 4.08 8.54 -24.23
C LYS A 38 3.79 9.55 -25.35
N ASN A 39 3.18 10.69 -25.03
CA ASN A 39 2.82 11.76 -25.98
C ASN A 39 3.82 12.93 -25.94
N GLY A 40 4.91 12.84 -25.19
CA GLY A 40 5.87 13.93 -25.06
C GLY A 40 5.51 14.96 -23.99
N LYS A 41 4.44 14.76 -23.21
CA LYS A 41 4.00 15.71 -22.19
C LYS A 41 4.78 15.50 -20.88
N PRO A 42 5.34 16.56 -20.28
CA PRO A 42 5.99 16.45 -18.98
C PRO A 42 4.96 16.14 -17.89
N MET A 43 5.29 15.16 -17.06
CA MET A 43 4.57 14.72 -15.88
C MET A 43 5.47 14.85 -14.65
N LYS A 44 4.90 15.36 -13.57
CA LYS A 44 5.58 15.47 -12.28
C LYS A 44 4.99 14.48 -11.30
N PHE A 45 5.89 13.86 -10.53
CA PHE A 45 5.56 12.92 -9.48
C PHE A 45 6.27 13.31 -8.20
N THR A 46 5.54 13.29 -7.09
CA THR A 46 6.07 13.46 -5.75
C THR A 46 6.04 12.12 -5.04
N ILE A 47 7.22 11.57 -4.74
CA ILE A 47 7.36 10.38 -3.90
C ILE A 47 7.41 10.85 -2.45
N GLN A 48 6.39 10.51 -1.68
CA GLN A 48 6.25 10.91 -0.29
C GLN A 48 5.59 9.81 0.54
N GLU A 49 5.69 9.92 1.85
CA GLU A 49 4.86 9.14 2.76
C GLU A 49 3.37 9.39 2.50
N ILE A 50 2.58 8.33 2.64
CA ILE A 50 1.13 8.40 2.43
C ILE A 50 0.54 9.17 3.62
N PRO A 51 -0.17 10.28 3.39
CA PRO A 51 -0.90 10.98 4.45
C PRO A 51 -2.04 10.10 5.01
N GLU A 52 -2.35 10.22 6.31
CA GLU A 52 -3.37 9.39 6.97
C GLU A 52 -4.76 9.52 6.35
N ASP A 53 -5.13 10.73 5.91
CA ASP A 53 -6.38 11.02 5.21
C ASP A 53 -6.43 10.43 3.79
N ARG A 54 -5.40 9.68 3.38
CA ARG A 54 -5.27 8.98 2.10
C ARG A 54 -5.12 7.46 2.26
N TYR A 55 -5.21 6.91 3.46
CA TYR A 55 -5.02 5.47 3.67
C TYR A 55 -6.05 4.61 2.93
N GLU A 56 -7.33 4.97 2.98
CA GLU A 56 -8.34 4.19 2.25
C GLU A 56 -8.18 4.32 0.73
N ASP A 57 -7.79 5.49 0.22
CA ASP A 57 -7.45 5.67 -1.21
C ASP A 57 -6.30 4.72 -1.62
N ALA A 58 -5.30 4.58 -0.75
CA ALA A 58 -4.15 3.70 -0.94
C ALA A 58 -4.56 2.21 -0.93
N VAL A 59 -5.38 1.80 0.04
CA VAL A 59 -5.92 0.42 0.08
C VAL A 59 -6.74 0.12 -1.16
N GLN A 60 -7.60 1.05 -1.58
CA GLN A 60 -8.40 0.91 -2.80
C GLN A 60 -7.51 0.82 -4.04
N HIS A 61 -6.44 1.62 -4.12
CA HIS A 61 -5.47 1.57 -5.21
C HIS A 61 -4.83 0.18 -5.31
N MET A 62 -4.37 -0.39 -4.18
CA MET A 62 -3.81 -1.76 -4.15
C MET A 62 -4.85 -2.82 -4.55
N CYS A 63 -6.07 -2.74 -4.03
CA CYS A 63 -7.13 -3.69 -4.39
C CYS A 63 -7.52 -3.61 -5.88
N THR A 64 -7.40 -2.43 -6.49
CA THR A 64 -7.81 -2.20 -7.88
C THR A 64 -6.75 -2.64 -8.89
N TYR A 65 -5.50 -2.24 -8.66
CA TYR A 65 -4.40 -2.41 -9.62
C TYR A 65 -3.47 -3.56 -9.23
N PHE A 66 -2.97 -3.59 -7.99
CA PHE A 66 -2.00 -4.60 -7.57
C PHE A 66 -2.56 -6.03 -7.66
N LEU A 67 -3.79 -6.26 -7.19
CA LEU A 67 -4.43 -7.59 -7.27
C LEU A 67 -4.71 -8.06 -8.70
N ALA A 68 -4.83 -7.13 -9.66
CA ALA A 68 -5.08 -7.45 -11.05
C ALA A 68 -3.80 -7.83 -11.80
N ASP A 69 -2.71 -7.13 -11.49
CA ASP A 69 -1.50 -7.11 -12.32
C ASP A 69 -0.34 -7.90 -11.71
N GLU A 70 -0.30 -8.11 -10.38
CA GLU A 70 0.76 -8.90 -9.77
C GLU A 70 0.63 -10.38 -10.19
N PRO A 71 1.69 -11.00 -10.75
CA PRO A 71 1.59 -12.31 -11.39
C PRO A 71 0.99 -13.40 -10.51
N THR A 72 1.33 -13.42 -9.22
CA THR A 72 0.85 -14.44 -8.28
C THR A 72 -0.65 -14.22 -7.98
N CYS A 73 -1.08 -12.98 -7.78
CA CYS A 73 -2.48 -12.59 -7.57
C CYS A 73 -3.32 -12.93 -8.81
N HIS A 74 -2.78 -12.61 -10.00
CA HIS A 74 -3.41 -12.90 -11.28
C HIS A 74 -3.60 -14.41 -11.48
N CYS A 75 -2.53 -15.20 -11.29
CA CYS A 75 -2.58 -16.66 -11.43
C CYS A 75 -3.57 -17.33 -10.47
N LEU A 76 -3.76 -16.77 -9.27
CA LEU A 76 -4.68 -17.31 -8.26
C LEU A 76 -6.10 -16.75 -8.35
N ASN A 77 -6.39 -15.90 -9.34
CA ASN A 77 -7.59 -15.10 -9.44
C ASN A 77 -7.97 -14.45 -8.10
N ALA A 78 -7.01 -13.74 -7.50
CA ALA A 78 -7.13 -13.16 -6.18
C ALA A 78 -8.10 -11.97 -6.14
N LYS A 79 -8.17 -11.20 -7.23
CA LYS A 79 -9.05 -10.03 -7.36
C LYS A 79 -10.53 -10.38 -7.28
N ASP A 80 -10.93 -11.52 -7.83
CA ASP A 80 -12.33 -11.97 -7.83
C ASP A 80 -12.69 -12.81 -6.59
N ASP A 81 -11.73 -13.00 -5.67
CA ASP A 81 -11.93 -13.71 -4.41
C ASP A 81 -12.23 -12.71 -3.28
N PRO A 82 -13.51 -12.54 -2.87
CA PRO A 82 -13.87 -11.52 -1.90
C PRO A 82 -13.24 -11.75 -0.52
N VAL A 83 -12.96 -13.01 -0.15
CA VAL A 83 -12.30 -13.34 1.13
C VAL A 83 -10.84 -12.88 1.06
N PHE A 84 -10.16 -13.16 -0.05
CA PHE A 84 -8.78 -12.69 -0.25
C PHE A 84 -8.70 -11.15 -0.28
N VAL A 85 -9.59 -10.48 -1.02
CA VAL A 85 -9.60 -9.01 -1.11
C VAL A 85 -9.79 -8.39 0.28
N ARG A 86 -10.71 -8.93 1.09
CA ARG A 86 -10.94 -8.48 2.46
C ARG A 86 -9.69 -8.64 3.33
N ASP A 87 -9.06 -9.81 3.29
CA ASP A 87 -7.89 -10.10 4.11
C ASP A 87 -6.67 -9.24 3.69
N ALA A 88 -6.43 -9.10 2.37
CA ALA A 88 -5.39 -8.24 1.83
C ALA A 88 -5.63 -6.75 2.17
N SER A 89 -6.87 -6.26 2.03
CA SER A 89 -7.21 -4.89 2.40
C SER A 89 -6.99 -4.63 3.89
N THR A 90 -7.25 -5.62 4.74
CA THR A 90 -7.02 -5.54 6.18
C THR A 90 -5.53 -5.43 6.49
N ILE A 91 -4.70 -6.28 5.86
CA ILE A 91 -3.26 -6.25 6.04
C ILE A 91 -2.66 -4.93 5.57
N TRP A 92 -3.10 -4.39 4.44
CA TRP A 92 -2.65 -3.08 3.99
C TRP A 92 -3.05 -1.95 4.93
N ARG A 93 -4.24 -1.99 5.54
CA ARG A 93 -4.62 -1.01 6.59
C ARG A 93 -3.69 -1.08 7.80
N LEU A 94 -3.32 -2.29 8.24
CA LEU A 94 -2.37 -2.48 9.34
C LEU A 94 -0.98 -1.93 8.98
N LEU A 95 -0.47 -2.23 7.78
CA LEU A 95 0.82 -1.71 7.30
C LEU A 95 0.83 -0.18 7.17
N LEU A 96 -0.26 0.41 6.67
CA LEU A 96 -0.40 1.86 6.55
C LEU A 96 -0.38 2.54 7.92
N ALA A 97 -0.96 1.91 8.95
CA ALA A 97 -1.00 2.44 10.32
C ALA A 97 0.40 2.62 10.96
N GLU A 98 1.42 1.88 10.49
CA GLU A 98 2.82 2.08 10.93
C GLU A 98 3.40 3.42 10.45
N GLY A 99 2.78 4.04 9.43
CA GLY A 99 3.08 5.41 8.98
C GLY A 99 4.30 5.56 8.08
N ILE A 100 4.90 4.45 7.62
CA ILE A 100 6.13 4.44 6.82
C ILE A 100 5.92 4.12 5.34
N SER A 101 4.70 3.73 4.95
CA SER A 101 4.35 3.44 3.56
C SER A 101 4.41 4.71 2.70
N ILE A 102 4.83 4.54 1.44
CA ILE A 102 5.07 5.65 0.51
C ILE A 102 4.29 5.50 -0.79
N ALA A 103 3.93 6.62 -1.40
CA ALA A 103 3.29 6.68 -2.71
C ALA A 103 3.92 7.74 -3.60
N ALA A 104 3.83 7.50 -4.92
CA ALA A 104 4.07 8.48 -5.94
C ALA A 104 2.74 9.18 -6.26
N PHE A 105 2.68 10.48 -6.02
CA PHE A 105 1.52 11.31 -6.32
C PHE A 105 1.75 12.12 -7.59
N THR A 106 0.73 12.26 -8.41
CA THR A 106 0.73 13.17 -9.58
C THR A 106 -0.47 14.12 -9.52
N ASP A 107 -0.40 15.22 -10.26
CA ASP A 107 -1.44 16.24 -10.25
C ASP A 107 -2.78 15.68 -10.75
N ASN A 108 -3.87 16.13 -10.13
CA ASN A 108 -5.21 15.82 -10.59
C ASN A 108 -5.68 16.89 -11.59
N PRO A 109 -5.82 16.56 -12.88
CA PRO A 109 -6.22 17.55 -13.89
C PRO A 109 -7.64 18.09 -13.67
N ASN A 110 -8.49 17.35 -12.94
CA ASN A 110 -9.85 17.74 -12.62
C ASN A 110 -9.95 18.54 -11.32
N GLY A 111 -8.81 18.89 -10.70
CA GLY A 111 -8.75 19.52 -9.38
C GLY A 111 -8.94 18.52 -8.23
N GLY A 112 -8.75 19.01 -7.00
CA GLY A 112 -8.81 18.18 -5.78
C GLY A 112 -7.47 17.58 -5.37
N LYS A 113 -7.50 16.47 -4.61
CA LYS A 113 -6.29 15.84 -4.07
C LYS A 113 -5.45 15.20 -5.20
N PRO A 114 -4.11 15.20 -5.08
CA PRO A 114 -3.23 14.50 -6.02
C PRO A 114 -3.57 13.00 -6.14
N ILE A 115 -3.42 12.46 -7.34
CA ILE A 115 -3.73 11.07 -7.69
C ILE A 115 -2.56 10.18 -7.27
N ILE A 116 -2.86 9.03 -6.66
CA ILE A 116 -1.85 7.98 -6.40
C ILE A 116 -1.54 7.30 -7.74
N ALA A 117 -0.35 7.56 -8.28
CA ALA A 117 0.16 6.94 -9.51
C ALA A 117 0.78 5.56 -9.26
N GLY A 118 1.20 5.31 -8.02
CA GLY A 118 1.73 4.03 -7.56
C GLY A 118 2.10 4.12 -6.08
N MET A 119 2.19 2.99 -5.39
CA MET A 119 2.50 2.97 -3.97
C MET A 119 3.24 1.71 -3.54
N ASN A 120 3.83 1.77 -2.34
CA ASN A 120 4.44 0.63 -1.69
C ASN A 120 3.97 0.58 -0.22
N ALA A 121 3.30 -0.51 0.15
CA ALA A 121 2.92 -0.80 1.53
C ALA A 121 4.13 -1.41 2.26
N LEU A 122 4.59 -0.74 3.32
CA LEU A 122 5.80 -1.07 4.05
C LEU A 122 5.46 -1.41 5.49
N GLY A 123 6.20 -2.37 6.06
CA GLY A 123 6.15 -2.72 7.48
C GLY A 123 7.54 -3.07 8.02
N ILE A 124 7.71 -3.02 9.33
CA ILE A 124 8.96 -3.41 9.99
C ILE A 124 8.84 -4.82 10.57
N GLY A 125 9.65 -5.75 10.05
CA GLY A 125 9.85 -7.06 10.66
C GLY A 125 11.06 -7.05 11.60
N SER A 126 10.87 -7.54 12.83
CA SER A 126 11.95 -7.68 13.82
C SER A 126 12.18 -9.14 14.18
N LYS A 127 13.43 -9.56 14.32
CA LYS A 127 13.74 -10.94 14.75
C LYS A 127 13.39 -11.21 16.22
N SER A 128 13.34 -10.17 17.05
CA SER A 128 13.17 -10.28 18.50
C SER A 128 11.75 -10.06 19.00
N GLU A 129 10.85 -9.59 18.13
CA GLU A 129 9.47 -9.29 18.45
C GLU A 129 8.56 -10.05 17.47
N LYS A 130 7.42 -10.56 17.93
CA LYS A 130 6.43 -11.09 17.00
C LYS A 130 5.96 -9.94 16.12
N ASP A 131 6.03 -10.12 14.79
CA ASP A 131 5.56 -9.12 13.83
C ASP A 131 4.15 -8.67 14.23
N SER A 132 3.89 -7.37 14.20
CA SER A 132 2.63 -6.71 14.59
C SER A 132 1.40 -7.29 13.86
N ILE A 133 1.63 -7.88 12.69
CA ILE A 133 0.61 -8.50 11.83
C ILE A 133 0.46 -10.01 12.07
N SER A 134 1.42 -10.66 12.76
CA SER A 134 1.44 -12.12 12.96
C SER A 134 0.27 -12.68 13.78
N GLY A 135 -0.49 -11.83 14.47
CA GLY A 135 -1.70 -12.21 15.19
C GLY A 135 -3.00 -12.14 14.37
N TYR A 136 -2.94 -11.75 13.10
CA TYR A 136 -4.11 -11.70 12.23
C TYR A 136 -4.35 -13.07 11.57
N GLU A 137 -5.44 -13.73 11.95
CA GLU A 137 -5.86 -14.97 11.30
C GLU A 137 -6.45 -14.64 9.92
N VAL A 138 -5.71 -15.03 8.89
CA VAL A 138 -6.15 -14.89 7.51
C VAL A 138 -7.15 -16.00 7.20
N SER A 139 -8.30 -15.64 6.64
CA SER A 139 -9.36 -16.59 6.30
C SER A 139 -9.16 -17.20 4.91
N SER A 140 -8.45 -16.50 4.02
CA SER A 140 -8.21 -16.96 2.65
C SER A 140 -7.05 -17.95 2.56
N ILE A 141 -7.36 -19.18 2.13
CA ILE A 141 -6.35 -20.22 1.83
C ILE A 141 -5.36 -19.76 0.74
N LYS A 142 -5.80 -18.92 -0.20
CA LYS A 142 -4.91 -18.35 -1.24
C LYS A 142 -3.88 -17.41 -0.64
N PHE A 143 -4.25 -16.69 0.41
CA PHE A 143 -3.33 -15.80 1.12
C PHE A 143 -2.30 -16.57 1.94
N CYS A 144 -2.68 -17.70 2.56
CA CYS A 144 -1.70 -18.58 3.21
C CYS A 144 -0.63 -19.12 2.25
N LYS A 145 -0.94 -19.26 0.94
CA LYS A 145 0.05 -19.62 -0.08
C LYS A 145 0.95 -18.45 -0.49
N PHE A 146 0.56 -17.23 -0.13
CA PHE A 146 1.23 -15.98 -0.46
C PHE A 146 2.23 -15.51 0.59
N ASP A 147 2.37 -16.23 1.71
CA ASP A 147 3.37 -15.96 2.75
C ASP A 147 4.79 -16.25 2.22
N TYR A 148 5.24 -15.39 1.31
CA TYR A 148 6.63 -15.18 1.02
C TYR A 148 7.12 -14.14 2.02
N SER A 149 8.01 -14.56 2.92
CA SER A 149 8.89 -13.69 3.70
C SER A 149 9.36 -12.52 2.82
N VAL A 150 8.72 -11.35 2.93
CA VAL A 150 9.24 -10.09 2.40
C VAL A 150 10.42 -9.72 3.29
N ARG A 151 11.53 -10.44 3.08
CA ARG A 151 12.80 -10.13 3.69
C ARG A 151 13.27 -8.89 2.94
N VAL A 152 13.11 -7.72 3.55
CA VAL A 152 13.60 -6.45 3.03
C VAL A 152 15.13 -6.48 3.03
N HIS A 153 15.73 -7.22 2.10
CA HIS A 153 17.11 -7.02 1.69
C HIS A 153 17.08 -5.92 0.63
N SER A 154 17.15 -4.68 1.11
CA SER A 154 17.57 -3.52 0.33
C SER A 154 17.02 -3.47 -1.10
N LEU A 155 15.69 -3.48 -1.25
CA LEU A 155 15.07 -3.11 -2.51
C LEU A 155 15.17 -1.59 -2.63
N ARG A 156 16.26 -1.15 -3.28
CA ARG A 156 16.42 0.21 -3.80
C ARG A 156 15.13 0.63 -4.49
N ALA A 157 14.86 1.94 -4.49
CA ALA A 157 13.69 2.65 -5.05
C ALA A 157 13.25 2.28 -6.49
N SER A 158 13.87 1.30 -7.13
CA SER A 158 13.50 0.74 -8.43
C SER A 158 12.09 0.13 -8.45
N PHE A 159 11.54 -0.42 -7.35
CA PHE A 159 10.21 -1.05 -7.40
C PHE A 159 9.07 -0.05 -7.64
N ILE A 160 9.17 1.17 -7.10
CA ILE A 160 8.19 2.25 -7.38
C ILE A 160 8.34 2.73 -8.83
N LEU A 161 9.55 2.70 -9.39
CA LEU A 161 9.78 3.04 -10.80
C LEU A 161 9.23 1.96 -11.76
N SER A 162 9.11 0.70 -11.33
CA SER A 162 8.49 -0.39 -12.10
C SER A 162 6.96 -0.27 -12.17
N VAL A 163 6.31 0.33 -11.17
CA VAL A 163 4.85 0.54 -11.15
C VAL A 163 4.46 1.84 -11.85
N ILE A 164 5.35 2.85 -11.89
CA ILE A 164 5.21 4.03 -12.78
C ILE A 164 5.68 3.67 -14.21
N TYR A 165 5.19 2.53 -14.74
CA TYR A 165 5.21 2.23 -16.17
C TYR A 165 3.94 2.81 -16.78
N ILE A 166 4.04 4.10 -17.15
CA ILE A 166 3.39 4.65 -18.34
C ILE A 166 4.37 4.44 -19.49
#